data_AF-A0A379XX79-F1
#
_entry.id   AF-A0A379XX79-F1
#
_cell.length_a   1.000
_cell.length_b   1.000
_cell.length_c   1.000
_cell.angle_alpha   90.00
_cell.angle_beta   90.00
_cell.angle_gamma   90.00
#
_symmetry.space_group_name_H-M   'P 1'
#
loop_
_entity.id
_entity.type
_entity.pdbx_description
1 polymer ?
#
loop_
_entity_poly.entity_id
_entity_poly.type
_entity_poly.pdbx_seq_one_letter_code
_entity_poly.pdbx_strand_id
1 'polypeptide(L)'
;MLPECRDDTRKAVIEHGADMGIAFDGDFDRCFLFDEKGQFIEGYYIVGLLAEAFLEKHPGAKIIHDPRLTWNTEAVVAAAGGTPVMSKTGHAFIKERMRTEDAIYGGEMSAHHYFRDFAYCDSG
;
A
#
# COMPACT_ATOMS: atom_id res chain seq x y z
N MET A 1 -10.44 -0.62 7.52
CA MET A 1 -10.80 -1.16 8.85
C MET A 1 -11.80 -0.24 9.55
N LEU A 2 -12.90 -0.80 10.05
CA LEU A 2 -13.90 -0.06 10.84
C LEU A 2 -13.28 0.42 12.18
N PRO A 3 -13.61 1.62 12.68
CA PRO A 3 -13.02 2.17 13.91
C PRO A 3 -13.06 1.23 15.11
N GLU A 4 -14.17 0.53 15.32
CA GLU A 4 -14.40 -0.41 16.42
C GLU A 4 -13.48 -1.64 16.36
N CYS A 5 -13.03 -2.05 15.17
CA CYS A 5 -12.12 -3.17 15.02
C CYS A 5 -10.65 -2.79 15.27
N ARG A 6 -10.31 -1.48 15.30
CA ARG A 6 -8.92 -1.01 15.45
C ARG A 6 -8.40 -1.15 16.89
N ASP A 7 -9.31 -1.23 17.85
CA ASP A 7 -9.02 -1.15 19.27
C ASP A 7 -8.14 -2.28 19.78
N ASP A 8 -8.35 -3.50 19.28
CA ASP A 8 -7.64 -4.69 19.76
C ASP A 8 -6.16 -4.63 19.36
N THR A 9 -5.88 -4.33 18.09
CA THR A 9 -4.49 -4.16 17.61
C THR A 9 -3.80 -2.99 18.31
N ARG A 10 -4.51 -1.83 18.46
CA ARG A 10 -3.96 -0.67 19.19
C ARG A 10 -3.55 -1.03 20.62
N LYS A 11 -4.43 -1.71 21.37
CA LYS A 11 -4.16 -2.09 22.76
C LYS A 11 -2.97 -3.02 22.86
N ALA A 12 -2.91 -4.04 22.00
CA ALA A 12 -1.79 -4.99 21.98
C ALA A 12 -0.45 -4.30 21.71
N VAL A 13 -0.40 -3.35 20.76
CA VAL A 13 0.82 -2.57 20.49
C VAL A 13 1.28 -1.81 21.73
N ILE A 14 0.37 -1.10 22.40
CA ILE A 14 0.68 -0.28 23.58
C ILE A 14 1.06 -1.15 24.79
N GLU A 15 0.30 -2.24 25.03
CA GLU A 15 0.51 -3.14 26.16
C GLU A 15 1.88 -3.84 26.10
N HIS A 16 2.30 -4.23 24.90
CA HIS A 16 3.55 -4.95 24.69
C HIS A 16 4.73 -4.06 24.30
N GLY A 17 4.52 -2.76 24.11
CA GLY A 17 5.56 -1.84 23.63
C GLY A 17 6.12 -2.27 22.27
N ALA A 18 5.25 -2.73 21.37
CA ALA A 18 5.64 -3.23 20.05
C ALA A 18 6.07 -2.08 19.13
N ASP A 19 7.02 -2.34 18.23
CA ASP A 19 7.49 -1.35 17.25
C ASP A 19 6.41 -0.98 16.21
N MET A 20 5.51 -1.91 15.90
CA MET A 20 4.36 -1.71 15.02
C MET A 20 3.29 -2.77 15.24
N GLY A 21 2.08 -2.51 14.74
CA GLY A 21 0.99 -3.48 14.66
C GLY A 21 0.54 -3.72 13.22
N ILE A 22 0.12 -4.95 12.92
CA ILE A 22 -0.46 -5.33 11.65
C ILE A 22 -1.75 -6.11 11.91
N ALA A 23 -2.82 -5.72 11.23
CA ALA A 23 -4.08 -6.45 11.21
C ALA A 23 -4.48 -6.79 9.77
N PHE A 24 -5.26 -7.85 9.61
CA PHE A 24 -5.76 -8.32 8.33
C PHE A 24 -7.28 -8.39 8.36
N ASP A 25 -7.91 -8.43 7.19
CA ASP A 25 -9.31 -8.82 7.06
C ASP A 25 -9.48 -10.35 6.96
N GLY A 26 -10.69 -10.82 6.68
CA GLY A 26 -11.07 -12.24 6.84
C GLY A 26 -10.34 -13.21 5.91
N ASP A 27 -9.99 -12.75 4.71
CA ASP A 27 -9.24 -13.47 3.68
C ASP A 27 -7.85 -12.88 3.40
N PHE A 28 -7.40 -11.97 4.27
CA PHE A 28 -6.03 -11.46 4.39
C PHE A 28 -5.43 -10.89 3.09
N ASP A 29 -6.25 -10.44 2.15
CA ASP A 29 -5.79 -9.73 0.96
C ASP A 29 -5.53 -8.23 1.23
N ARG A 30 -5.95 -7.75 2.41
CA ARG A 30 -5.70 -6.39 2.91
C ARG A 30 -5.00 -6.42 4.25
N CYS A 31 -3.98 -5.58 4.39
CA CYS A 31 -3.28 -5.31 5.65
C CYS A 31 -3.54 -3.89 6.15
N PHE A 32 -3.55 -3.73 7.47
CA PHE A 32 -3.76 -2.47 8.17
C PHE A 32 -2.63 -2.25 9.17
N LEU A 33 -1.94 -1.12 9.05
CA LEU A 33 -0.74 -0.84 9.84
C LEU A 33 -1.04 0.11 10.99
N PHE A 34 -0.34 -0.11 12.10
CA PHE A 34 -0.37 0.73 13.30
C PHE A 34 1.07 1.08 13.69
N ASP A 35 1.32 2.34 14.06
CA ASP A 35 2.63 2.78 14.58
C ASP A 35 2.86 2.30 16.02
N GLU A 36 4.04 2.60 16.58
CA GLU A 36 4.44 2.23 17.94
C GLU A 36 3.58 2.88 19.04
N LYS A 37 2.85 3.95 18.69
CA LYS A 37 1.88 4.63 19.57
C LYS A 37 0.47 4.06 19.40
N GLY A 38 0.32 2.98 18.63
CA GLY A 38 -0.96 2.34 18.33
C GLY A 38 -1.87 3.18 17.43
N GLN A 39 -1.32 4.18 16.72
CA GLN A 39 -2.10 4.99 15.77
C GLN A 39 -2.27 4.22 14.47
N PHE A 40 -3.51 4.14 14.00
CA PHE A 40 -3.82 3.56 12.69
C PHE A 40 -3.26 4.44 11.57
N ILE A 41 -2.53 3.83 10.64
CA ILE A 41 -1.97 4.53 9.48
C ILE A 41 -2.95 4.43 8.31
N GLU A 42 -3.34 5.59 7.78
CA GLU A 42 -4.23 5.66 6.62
C GLU A 42 -3.58 4.98 5.40
N GLY A 43 -4.33 4.11 4.71
CA GLY A 43 -3.81 3.28 3.62
C GLY A 43 -3.20 4.09 2.46
N TYR A 44 -3.62 5.35 2.30
CA TYR A 44 -3.01 6.30 1.38
C TYR A 44 -1.50 6.43 1.55
N TYR A 45 -1.00 6.55 2.79
CA TYR A 45 0.44 6.73 3.03
C TYR A 45 1.23 5.43 2.82
N ILE A 46 0.59 4.28 3.01
CA ILE A 46 1.19 2.97 2.77
C ILE A 46 1.50 2.76 1.28
N VAL A 47 0.70 3.33 0.37
CA VAL A 47 0.99 3.29 -1.07
C VAL A 47 2.35 3.92 -1.38
N GLY A 48 2.62 5.12 -0.83
CA GLY A 48 3.91 5.79 -1.00
C GLY A 48 5.07 5.02 -0.36
N LEU A 49 4.89 4.55 0.87
CA LEU A 49 5.90 3.78 1.60
C LEU A 49 6.34 2.51 0.84
N LEU A 50 5.39 1.70 0.38
CA LEU A 50 5.71 0.51 -0.39
C LEU A 50 6.31 0.85 -1.75
N ALA A 51 5.83 1.91 -2.41
CA ALA A 51 6.40 2.36 -3.67
C ALA A 51 7.89 2.71 -3.55
N GLU A 52 8.27 3.46 -2.51
CA GLU A 52 9.66 3.79 -2.21
C GLU A 52 10.49 2.52 -1.98
N ALA A 53 10.01 1.59 -1.14
CA ALA A 53 10.70 0.34 -0.85
C ALA A 53 10.92 -0.54 -2.10
N PHE A 54 10.01 -0.53 -3.06
CA PHE A 54 10.19 -1.21 -4.34
C PHE A 54 11.16 -0.48 -5.26
N LEU A 55 11.16 0.86 -5.27
CA LEU A 55 12.06 1.66 -6.09
C LEU A 55 13.51 1.62 -5.62
N GLU A 56 13.76 1.42 -4.32
CA GLU A 56 15.11 1.12 -3.80
C GLU A 56 15.72 -0.13 -4.45
N LYS A 57 14.90 -1.15 -4.74
CA LYS A 57 15.32 -2.42 -5.36
C LYS A 57 15.21 -2.41 -6.87
N HIS A 58 14.31 -1.60 -7.41
CA HIS A 58 14.01 -1.49 -8.85
C HIS A 58 14.01 -0.02 -9.29
N PRO A 59 15.20 0.62 -9.37
CA PRO A 59 15.31 2.02 -9.77
C PRO A 59 14.67 2.28 -11.15
N GLY A 60 13.92 3.37 -11.28
CA GLY A 60 13.26 3.74 -12.54
C GLY A 60 11.98 2.97 -12.86
N ALA A 61 11.54 2.05 -11.99
CA ALA A 61 10.32 1.29 -12.22
C ALA A 61 9.05 2.16 -12.18
N LYS A 62 7.97 1.65 -12.80
CA LYS A 62 6.66 2.30 -12.76
C LYS A 62 5.85 1.81 -11.57
N ILE A 63 5.07 2.72 -11.00
CA ILE A 63 4.19 2.46 -9.86
C ILE A 63 2.76 2.84 -10.23
N ILE A 64 1.83 1.89 -10.16
CA ILE A 64 0.42 2.17 -10.43
C ILE A 64 -0.26 2.71 -9.16
N HIS A 65 -1.09 3.75 -9.30
CA HIS A 65 -1.93 4.23 -8.20
C HIS A 65 -3.32 4.65 -8.68
N ASP A 66 -4.27 4.67 -7.77
CA ASP A 66 -5.64 5.12 -8.04
C ASP A 66 -5.77 6.68 -7.99
N PRO A 67 -6.88 7.27 -8.46
CA PRO A 67 -7.04 8.71 -8.59
C PRO A 67 -7.69 9.38 -7.37
N ARG A 68 -7.98 8.65 -6.27
CA ARG A 68 -8.73 9.18 -5.11
C ARG A 68 -7.86 10.11 -4.27
N LEU A 69 -6.61 9.70 -4.02
CA LEU A 69 -5.60 10.45 -3.26
C LEU A 69 -4.24 10.22 -3.92
N THR A 70 -3.63 11.28 -4.47
CA THR A 70 -2.52 11.11 -5.43
C THR A 70 -1.23 11.81 -5.05
N TRP A 71 -1.27 13.04 -4.51
CA TRP A 71 -0.09 13.90 -4.36
C TRP A 71 1.07 13.28 -3.57
N ASN A 72 0.79 12.57 -2.48
CA ASN A 72 1.83 11.91 -1.69
C ASN A 72 2.51 10.81 -2.52
N THR A 73 1.73 9.95 -3.16
CA THR A 73 2.23 8.86 -3.99
C THR A 73 3.05 9.40 -5.16
N GLU A 74 2.54 10.41 -5.87
CA GLU A 74 3.26 11.04 -6.99
C GLU A 74 4.59 11.66 -6.53
N ALA A 75 4.59 12.37 -5.40
CA ALA A 75 5.79 13.01 -4.86
C ALA A 75 6.84 11.97 -4.40
N VAL A 76 6.44 10.95 -3.65
CA VAL A 76 7.33 9.89 -3.16
C VAL A 76 7.92 9.09 -4.32
N VAL A 77 7.09 8.69 -5.28
CA VAL A 77 7.55 7.93 -6.46
C VAL A 77 8.54 8.75 -7.28
N ALA A 78 8.26 10.03 -7.53
CA ALA A 78 9.17 10.91 -8.26
C ALA A 78 10.49 11.13 -7.50
N ALA A 79 10.44 11.33 -6.18
CA ALA A 79 11.62 11.50 -5.34
C ALA A 79 12.51 10.25 -5.30
N ALA A 80 11.90 9.05 -5.30
CA ALA A 80 12.60 7.77 -5.37
C ALA A 80 13.04 7.38 -6.81
N GLY A 81 12.89 8.27 -7.79
CA GLY A 81 13.34 8.05 -9.16
C GLY A 81 12.48 7.10 -9.99
N GLY A 82 11.24 6.82 -9.55
CA GLY A 82 10.26 6.03 -10.27
C GLY A 82 9.35 6.87 -11.17
N THR A 83 8.41 6.20 -11.84
CA THR A 83 7.37 6.86 -12.64
C THR A 83 5.98 6.52 -12.08
N PRO A 84 5.24 7.50 -11.52
CA PRO A 84 3.87 7.25 -11.07
C PRO A 84 2.95 7.17 -12.29
N VAL A 85 2.08 6.15 -12.31
CA VAL A 85 1.12 5.95 -13.39
C VAL A 85 -0.26 5.79 -12.78
N MET A 86 -1.12 6.77 -13.05
CA MET A 86 -2.49 6.74 -12.59
C MET A 86 -3.31 5.68 -13.35
N SER A 87 -4.21 5.00 -12.63
CA SER A 87 -5.21 4.08 -13.18
C SER A 87 -6.56 4.32 -12.53
N LYS A 88 -7.63 3.83 -13.15
CA LYS A 88 -8.96 3.80 -12.54
C LYS A 88 -8.95 2.87 -11.32
N THR A 89 -9.62 3.26 -10.24
CA THR A 89 -9.82 2.41 -9.06
C THR A 89 -10.54 1.11 -9.42
N GLY A 90 -10.11 0.01 -8.79
CA GLY A 90 -10.67 -1.32 -8.92
C GLY A 90 -9.62 -2.33 -9.38
N HIS A 91 -9.58 -3.48 -8.70
CA HIS A 91 -8.58 -4.52 -8.90
C HIS A 91 -8.36 -4.89 -10.38
N ALA A 92 -9.41 -5.02 -11.20
CA ALA A 92 -9.29 -5.36 -12.61
C ALA A 92 -8.48 -4.30 -13.40
N PHE A 93 -8.79 -3.01 -13.20
CA PHE A 93 -8.12 -1.91 -13.88
C PHE A 93 -6.67 -1.74 -13.41
N ILE A 94 -6.41 -1.92 -12.13
CA ILE A 94 -5.03 -1.86 -11.60
C ILE A 94 -4.20 -3.00 -12.19
N LYS A 95 -4.69 -4.24 -12.14
CA LYS A 95 -3.98 -5.42 -12.65
C LYS A 95 -3.76 -5.34 -14.17
N GLU A 96 -4.74 -4.87 -14.93
CA GLU A 96 -4.60 -4.63 -16.38
C GLU A 96 -3.54 -3.56 -16.67
N ARG A 97 -3.59 -2.43 -15.95
CA ARG A 97 -2.64 -1.33 -16.14
C ARG A 97 -1.22 -1.75 -15.76
N MET A 98 -1.04 -2.48 -14.66
CA MET A 98 0.27 -2.98 -14.27
C MET A 98 0.89 -3.88 -15.34
N ARG A 99 0.11 -4.79 -15.93
CA ARG A 99 0.60 -5.67 -17.02
C ARG A 99 0.95 -4.89 -18.28
N THR A 100 0.13 -3.91 -18.64
CA THR A 100 0.36 -3.06 -19.82
C THR A 100 1.63 -2.23 -19.67
N GLU A 101 1.90 -1.75 -18.45
CA GLU A 101 3.02 -0.85 -18.17
C GLU A 101 4.28 -1.56 -17.69
N ASP A 102 4.21 -2.88 -17.41
CA ASP A 102 5.22 -3.66 -16.70
C ASP A 102 5.62 -3.01 -15.35
N ALA A 103 4.62 -2.55 -14.60
CA ALA A 103 4.81 -1.87 -13.33
C ALA A 103 5.20 -2.86 -12.22
N ILE A 104 6.19 -2.49 -11.39
CA ILE A 104 6.70 -3.36 -10.31
C ILE A 104 5.69 -3.51 -9.17
N TYR A 105 4.94 -2.44 -8.89
CA TYR A 105 4.01 -2.33 -7.78
C TYR A 105 2.80 -1.48 -8.19
N GLY A 106 1.63 -1.84 -7.64
CA GLY A 106 0.40 -1.06 -7.74
C GLY A 106 -0.25 -0.95 -6.38
N GLY A 107 -0.79 0.21 -6.03
CA GLY A 107 -1.42 0.42 -4.72
C GLY A 107 -2.71 1.21 -4.81
N GLU A 108 -3.67 0.81 -4.00
CA GLU A 108 -4.92 1.53 -3.77
C GLU A 108 -4.98 2.04 -2.33
N MET A 109 -5.55 3.24 -2.12
CA MET A 109 -5.69 3.79 -0.76
C MET A 109 -6.57 2.92 0.16
N SER A 110 -7.34 1.98 -0.41
CA SER A 110 -8.22 1.04 0.28
C SER A 110 -7.52 -0.22 0.81
N ALA A 111 -6.18 -0.20 0.92
CA ALA A 111 -5.33 -1.27 1.43
C ALA A 111 -5.18 -2.51 0.52
N HIS A 112 -5.40 -2.36 -0.80
CA HIS A 112 -4.96 -3.38 -1.75
C HIS A 112 -3.58 -3.02 -2.31
N HIS A 113 -2.67 -3.97 -2.24
CA HIS A 113 -1.27 -3.81 -2.66
C HIS A 113 -0.93 -4.93 -3.63
N TYR A 114 -0.63 -4.57 -4.88
CA TYR A 114 -0.44 -5.48 -6.00
C TYR A 114 1.03 -5.57 -6.37
N PHE A 115 1.52 -6.78 -6.62
CA PHE A 115 2.95 -7.02 -6.89
C PHE A 115 3.15 -7.75 -8.21
N ARG A 116 4.05 -7.22 -9.06
CA ARG A 116 4.34 -7.80 -10.38
C ARG A 116 4.71 -9.27 -10.28
N ASP A 117 5.66 -9.57 -9.40
CA ASP A 117 6.25 -10.90 -9.24
C ASP A 117 5.33 -11.85 -8.46
N PHE A 118 4.20 -11.35 -7.92
CA PHE A 118 3.10 -12.13 -7.36
C PHE A 118 1.95 -12.25 -8.38
N ALA A 119 2.29 -12.57 -9.63
CA ALA A 119 1.35 -12.70 -10.75
C ALA A 119 0.44 -11.47 -10.99
N TYR A 120 0.90 -10.27 -10.59
CA TYR A 120 0.12 -9.04 -10.55
C TYR A 120 -1.11 -9.13 -9.64
N CYS A 121 -1.09 -9.98 -8.63
CA CYS A 121 -2.14 -10.09 -7.63
C CYS A 121 -1.80 -9.28 -6.39
N ASP A 122 -2.86 -9.05 -5.63
CA ASP A 122 -2.88 -8.43 -4.32
C ASP A 122 -2.40 -9.40 -3.24
N SER A 123 -1.68 -8.87 -2.26
CA SER A 123 -1.37 -9.53 -0.99
C SER A 123 -1.40 -8.48 0.12
N GLY A 124 -2.03 -8.81 1.24
CA GLY A 124 -1.78 -8.13 2.52
C GLY A 124 -0.38 -8.42 3.04
#